data_AF-A0A936Z0K7-F1
#
_entry.id   AF-A0A936Z0K7-F1
#
_cell.length_a   1.000
_cell.length_b   1.000
_cell.length_c   1.000
_cell.angle_alpha   90.00
_cell.angle_beta   90.00
_cell.angle_gamma   90.00
#
_symmetry.space_group_name_H-M   'P 1'
#
loop_
_entity.id
_entity.type
_entity.pdbx_description
1 polymer ?
#
loop_
_entity_poly.entity_id
_entity_poly.type
_entity_poly.pdbx_seq_one_letter_code
_entity_poly.pdbx_strand_id
1 'polypeptide(L)'
;MATTTATSAMRAGVPAILVLSAFAFGTPAMGAQNMREGKQVVDTVCAACHAEGKDGAPRIGDRVAWTPRLAKGLDVLVDAAVNGHGGMPSRGGVSQLEREELRSAVLYMFNYGLPPVAPPPEVAKADPRHKMVAGTDIYFGAMPAESLRANAATKASVPSGKGYYHLNISLADQRTGAQVNDAKVTLRVSDGMSVQTSALSPVRANNAVSYGEFFKLTSGGAYNIQAEVTRPGAQRPIVTNFEFRAP
;
A
#
# COMPACT_ATOMS: atom_id res chain seq x y z
N MET A 1 12.12 82.40 48.36
CA MET A 1 11.88 81.52 49.54
C MET A 1 10.52 80.87 49.37
N ALA A 2 10.38 79.64 49.91
CA ALA A 2 9.14 78.90 50.17
C ALA A 2 8.51 78.07 49.04
N THR A 3 8.78 76.76 49.16
CA THR A 3 7.83 75.62 49.15
C THR A 3 6.76 75.52 48.06
N THR A 4 6.81 74.43 47.28
CA THR A 4 5.62 73.70 46.82
C THR A 4 5.96 72.22 46.64
N THR A 5 5.08 71.38 47.18
CA THR A 5 5.03 69.91 47.14
C THR A 5 4.76 69.39 45.73
N ALA A 6 5.40 68.29 45.33
CA ALA A 6 4.93 67.47 44.21
C ALA A 6 5.29 65.98 44.39
N THR A 7 4.24 65.18 44.36
CA THR A 7 4.16 63.72 44.36
C THR A 7 4.69 63.13 43.05
N SER A 8 5.47 62.03 43.06
CA SER A 8 5.31 60.94 42.08
C SER A 8 6.21 59.71 42.35
N ALA A 9 5.54 58.56 42.35
CA ALA A 9 5.91 57.23 41.84
C ALA A 9 7.37 56.72 41.91
N MET A 10 7.54 55.58 42.59
CA MET A 10 8.54 54.58 42.20
C MET A 10 7.93 53.18 42.31
N ARG A 11 7.61 52.61 41.14
CA ARG A 11 7.24 51.20 40.94
C ARG A 11 8.49 50.34 41.16
N ALA A 12 8.37 49.33 42.01
CA ALA A 12 9.40 48.31 42.22
C ALA A 12 9.62 47.48 40.95
N GLY A 13 10.88 47.41 40.50
CA GLY A 13 11.33 46.53 39.44
C GLY A 13 11.57 45.11 39.96
N VAL A 14 11.00 44.13 39.28
CA VAL A 14 11.34 42.70 39.43
C VAL A 14 12.22 42.33 38.23
N PRO A 15 13.39 41.70 38.41
CA PRO A 15 14.29 41.41 37.31
C PRO A 15 13.73 40.28 36.44
N ALA A 16 13.80 40.49 35.14
CA ALA A 16 13.40 39.54 34.10
C ALA A 16 14.32 38.32 34.10
N ILE A 17 13.76 37.14 34.40
CA ILE A 17 14.38 35.85 34.09
C ILE A 17 14.07 35.53 32.64
N LEU A 18 15.11 35.61 31.80
CA LEU A 18 15.13 35.15 30.41
C LEU A 18 15.04 33.63 30.37
N VAL A 19 13.83 33.09 30.19
CA VAL A 19 13.64 31.70 29.77
C VAL A 19 13.68 31.68 28.24
N LEU A 20 14.84 31.33 27.69
CA LEU A 20 14.97 30.89 26.29
C LEU A 20 14.21 29.54 26.15
N SER A 21 12.92 29.61 25.84
CA SER A 21 12.19 28.44 25.34
C SER A 21 12.34 28.40 23.83
N ALA A 22 13.15 27.46 23.35
CA ALA A 22 13.33 27.18 21.94
C ALA A 22 11.98 26.91 21.26
N PHE A 23 11.81 27.54 20.10
CA PHE A 23 10.76 27.27 19.14
C PHE A 23 10.68 25.76 18.85
N ALA A 24 9.55 25.14 19.15
CA ALA A 24 9.06 23.98 18.42
C ALA A 24 7.80 24.40 17.67
N PHE A 25 7.97 25.31 16.70
CA PHE A 25 7.00 25.39 15.62
C PHE A 25 7.13 24.08 14.86
N GLY A 26 6.24 23.14 15.17
CA GLY A 26 6.03 21.99 14.30
C GLY A 26 5.70 22.55 12.93
N THR A 27 6.64 22.45 12.00
CA THR A 27 6.35 22.65 10.59
C THR A 27 5.24 21.65 10.26
N PRO A 28 4.03 22.08 9.88
CA PRO A 28 3.13 21.15 9.22
C PRO A 28 3.90 20.62 8.02
N ALA A 29 3.96 19.30 7.88
CA ALA A 29 4.48 18.66 6.68
C ALA A 29 3.61 19.11 5.49
N MET A 30 4.00 20.20 4.85
CA MET A 30 3.50 20.63 3.56
C MET A 30 4.08 19.64 2.55
N GLY A 31 3.26 18.70 2.06
CA GLY A 31 3.67 17.77 1.01
C GLY A 31 2.99 16.40 1.03
N ALA A 32 1.66 16.37 1.13
CA ALA A 32 0.86 15.22 0.70
C ALA A 32 -0.46 15.72 0.10
N GLN A 33 -0.37 16.78 -0.71
CA GLN A 33 -1.51 17.27 -1.46
C GLN A 33 -1.67 16.36 -2.70
N ASN A 34 -2.68 15.50 -2.68
CA ASN A 34 -3.31 14.91 -3.86
C ASN A 34 -2.38 14.28 -4.91
N MET A 35 -1.44 13.42 -4.51
CA MET A 35 -0.74 12.56 -5.48
C MET A 35 -1.76 11.69 -6.22
N ARG A 36 -1.80 11.78 -7.54
CA ARG A 36 -2.73 11.03 -8.38
C ARG A 36 -2.34 9.56 -8.43
N GLU A 37 -3.33 8.67 -8.45
CA GLU A 37 -3.09 7.24 -8.66
C GLU A 37 -2.50 6.97 -10.05
N GLY A 38 -1.72 5.90 -10.19
CA GLY A 38 -1.07 5.55 -11.47
C GLY A 38 -2.03 5.45 -12.66
N LYS A 39 -3.24 4.92 -12.43
CA LYS A 39 -4.31 4.90 -13.46
C LYS A 39 -4.74 6.31 -13.86
N GLN A 40 -4.95 7.20 -12.89
CA GLN A 40 -5.40 8.56 -13.13
C GLN A 40 -4.36 9.36 -13.93
N VAL A 41 -3.07 9.19 -13.62
CA VAL A 41 -1.97 9.78 -14.40
C VAL A 41 -1.98 9.24 -15.84
N VAL A 42 -2.15 7.93 -16.01
CA VAL A 42 -2.16 7.32 -17.35
C VAL A 42 -3.34 7.82 -18.18
N ASP A 43 -4.54 7.87 -17.60
CA ASP A 43 -5.74 8.34 -18.28
C ASP A 43 -5.63 9.82 -18.70
N THR A 44 -4.99 10.65 -17.88
CA THR A 44 -4.92 12.11 -18.11
C THR A 44 -3.70 12.59 -18.89
N VAL A 45 -2.59 11.84 -18.85
CA VAL A 45 -1.30 12.29 -19.40
C VAL A 45 -0.73 11.30 -20.42
N CYS A 46 -0.68 10.01 -20.07
CA CYS A 46 0.11 9.05 -20.85
C CYS A 46 -0.65 8.44 -22.03
N ALA A 47 -1.98 8.28 -21.91
CA ALA A 47 -2.81 7.58 -22.89
C ALA A 47 -2.77 8.22 -24.29
N ALA A 48 -2.58 9.55 -24.38
CA ALA A 48 -2.52 10.28 -25.64
C ALA A 48 -1.44 9.74 -26.61
N CYS A 49 -0.36 9.16 -26.08
CA CYS A 49 0.68 8.53 -26.90
C CYS A 49 0.75 7.01 -26.71
N HIS A 50 0.54 6.52 -25.47
CA HIS A 50 0.75 5.11 -25.14
C HIS A 50 -0.49 4.23 -25.37
N ALA A 51 -1.69 4.75 -25.59
CA ALA A 51 -2.86 3.90 -25.84
C ALA A 51 -2.73 3.14 -27.17
N GLU A 52 -2.40 3.84 -28.25
CA GLU A 52 -2.27 3.27 -29.60
C GLU A 52 -0.81 3.10 -30.04
N GLY A 53 0.15 3.52 -29.21
CA GLY A 53 1.57 3.45 -29.51
C GLY A 53 2.02 4.46 -30.55
N LYS A 54 1.54 5.71 -30.42
CA LYS A 54 1.86 6.83 -31.30
C LYS A 54 3.37 7.02 -31.39
N ASP A 55 3.88 7.23 -32.60
CA ASP A 55 5.31 7.47 -32.87
C ASP A 55 6.25 6.40 -32.30
N GLY A 56 5.76 5.16 -32.17
CA GLY A 56 6.52 4.03 -31.61
C GLY A 56 6.53 3.96 -30.09
N ALA A 57 5.66 4.71 -29.41
CA ALA A 57 5.49 4.61 -27.96
C ALA A 57 5.08 3.18 -27.56
N PRO A 58 5.64 2.63 -26.46
CA PRO A 58 5.25 1.31 -25.98
C PRO A 58 3.78 1.33 -25.55
N ARG A 59 2.97 0.44 -26.13
CA ARG A 59 1.53 0.39 -25.89
C ARG A 59 1.21 -0.02 -24.46
N ILE A 60 0.19 0.57 -23.86
CA ILE A 60 -0.32 0.15 -22.54
C ILE A 60 -0.67 -1.34 -22.59
N GLY A 61 -0.11 -2.13 -21.66
CA GLY A 61 -0.29 -3.58 -21.60
C GLY A 61 0.55 -4.41 -22.58
N ASP A 62 1.30 -3.79 -23.49
CA ASP A 62 2.19 -4.51 -24.43
C ASP A 62 3.45 -5.02 -23.73
N ARG A 63 3.33 -6.20 -23.12
CA ARG A 63 4.43 -6.80 -22.35
C ARG A 63 5.66 -7.07 -23.18
N VAL A 64 5.54 -7.31 -24.48
CA VAL A 64 6.68 -7.55 -25.37
C VAL A 64 7.49 -6.26 -25.50
N ALA A 65 6.82 -5.11 -25.61
CA ALA A 65 7.48 -3.81 -25.58
C ALA A 65 8.05 -3.47 -24.19
N TRP A 66 7.31 -3.71 -23.10
CA TRP A 66 7.71 -3.24 -21.76
C TRP A 66 8.77 -4.10 -21.06
N THR A 67 8.77 -5.42 -21.26
CA THR A 67 9.71 -6.35 -20.60
C THR A 67 11.18 -5.95 -20.76
N PRO A 68 11.72 -5.71 -21.98
CA PRO A 68 13.13 -5.34 -22.14
C PRO A 68 13.46 -3.94 -21.58
N ARG A 69 12.46 -3.08 -21.41
CA ARG A 69 12.63 -1.75 -20.81
C ARG A 69 12.74 -1.85 -19.29
N LEU A 70 11.85 -2.64 -18.68
CA LEU A 70 11.87 -2.91 -17.24
C LEU A 70 13.05 -3.79 -16.80
N ALA A 71 13.60 -4.61 -17.69
CA ALA A 71 14.81 -5.40 -17.41
C ALA A 71 16.02 -4.53 -17.01
N LYS A 72 16.03 -3.23 -17.37
CA LYS A 72 17.05 -2.25 -16.98
C LYS A 72 16.83 -1.67 -15.58
N GLY A 73 15.74 -2.05 -14.91
CA GLY A 73 15.31 -1.52 -13.62
C GLY A 73 14.20 -0.47 -13.76
N LEU A 74 13.25 -0.49 -12.83
CA LEU A 74 12.12 0.44 -12.79
C LEU A 74 12.59 1.90 -12.61
N ASP A 75 13.56 2.14 -11.73
CA ASP A 75 14.07 3.48 -11.48
C ASP A 75 14.71 4.12 -12.71
N VAL A 76 15.48 3.35 -13.48
CA VAL A 76 16.08 3.80 -14.74
C VAL A 76 15.00 4.19 -15.77
N LEU A 77 13.92 3.40 -15.83
CA LEU A 77 12.79 3.68 -16.72
C LEU A 77 12.00 4.92 -16.29
N VAL A 78 11.83 5.11 -14.98
CA VAL A 78 11.18 6.31 -14.41
C VAL A 78 12.03 7.55 -14.66
N ASP A 79 13.35 7.48 -14.49
CA ASP A 79 14.23 8.62 -14.75
C ASP A 79 14.23 9.01 -16.23
N ALA A 80 14.14 8.04 -17.14
CA ALA A 80 13.92 8.33 -18.57
C ALA A 80 12.58 9.05 -18.81
N ALA A 81 11.51 8.68 -18.10
CA ALA A 81 10.22 9.37 -18.20
C ALA A 81 10.23 10.77 -17.56
N VAL A 82 10.98 10.96 -16.46
CA VAL A 82 11.19 12.26 -15.81
C VAL A 82 11.94 13.20 -16.75
N ASN A 83 13.03 12.75 -17.35
CA ASN A 83 13.86 13.58 -18.21
C ASN A 83 13.34 13.71 -19.65
N GLY A 84 12.46 12.80 -20.06
CA GLY A 84 12.06 12.62 -21.45
C GLY A 84 13.05 11.72 -22.20
N HIS A 85 12.56 11.03 -23.23
CA HIS A 85 13.37 10.09 -24.00
C HIS A 85 12.83 9.92 -25.43
N GLY A 86 13.68 10.11 -26.43
CA GLY A 86 13.27 10.05 -27.83
C GLY A 86 12.21 11.11 -28.13
N GLY A 87 11.03 10.68 -28.60
CA GLY A 87 9.86 11.54 -28.83
C GLY A 87 8.99 11.80 -27.59
N MET A 88 9.31 11.20 -26.44
CA MET A 88 8.55 11.39 -25.19
C MET A 88 9.04 12.67 -24.47
N PRO A 89 8.18 13.69 -24.26
CA PRO A 89 8.55 14.88 -23.51
C PRO A 89 8.82 14.57 -22.03
N SER A 90 9.67 15.39 -21.40
CA SER A 90 9.93 15.34 -19.96
C SER A 90 8.62 15.34 -19.17
N ARG A 91 8.48 14.37 -18.26
CA ARG A 91 7.28 14.18 -17.41
C ARG A 91 5.97 14.07 -18.21
N GLY A 92 6.02 13.59 -19.45
CA GLY A 92 4.85 13.54 -20.32
C GLY A 92 4.30 14.92 -20.72
N GLY A 93 5.13 15.97 -20.64
CA GLY A 93 4.74 17.35 -20.93
C GLY A 93 4.06 18.08 -19.77
N VAL A 94 4.02 17.47 -18.58
CA VAL A 94 3.32 17.99 -17.40
C VAL A 94 4.34 18.27 -16.30
N SER A 95 4.71 19.53 -16.11
CA SER A 95 5.79 19.93 -15.20
C SER A 95 5.53 19.57 -13.73
N GLN A 96 4.26 19.55 -13.32
CA GLN A 96 3.81 19.24 -11.97
C GLN A 96 3.70 17.73 -11.68
N LEU A 97 4.01 16.87 -12.64
CA LEU A 97 3.94 15.43 -12.42
C LEU A 97 5.15 14.96 -11.60
N GLU A 98 4.90 14.41 -10.41
CA GLU A 98 5.97 13.98 -9.51
C GLU A 98 6.59 12.65 -9.95
N ARG A 99 7.81 12.35 -9.49
CA ARG A 99 8.54 11.14 -9.89
C ARG A 99 7.79 9.89 -9.45
N GLU A 100 7.15 9.94 -8.29
CA GLU A 100 6.39 8.85 -7.69
C GLU A 100 5.06 8.62 -8.43
N GLU A 101 4.42 9.69 -8.91
CA GLU A 101 3.26 9.61 -9.82
C GLU A 101 3.66 8.93 -11.15
N LEU A 102 4.82 9.30 -11.71
CA LEU A 102 5.39 8.66 -12.89
C LEU A 102 5.73 7.18 -12.67
N ARG A 103 6.33 6.83 -11.52
CA ARG A 103 6.60 5.43 -11.15
C ARG A 103 5.32 4.61 -11.14
N SER A 104 4.26 5.14 -10.52
CA SER A 104 2.97 4.50 -10.43
C SER A 104 2.31 4.33 -11.81
N ALA A 105 2.44 5.35 -12.68
CA ALA A 105 1.95 5.30 -14.05
C ALA A 105 2.68 4.24 -14.89
N VAL A 106 4.01 4.17 -14.82
CA VAL A 106 4.82 3.17 -15.54
C VAL A 106 4.43 1.75 -15.14
N LEU A 107 4.26 1.50 -13.83
CA LEU A 107 3.80 0.20 -13.33
C LEU A 107 2.39 -0.14 -13.80
N TYR A 108 1.48 0.84 -13.82
CA TYR A 108 0.13 0.65 -14.33
C TYR A 108 0.13 0.31 -15.83
N MET A 109 0.94 1.01 -16.64
CA MET A 109 1.04 0.75 -18.07
C MET A 109 1.62 -0.64 -18.38
N PHE A 110 2.54 -1.15 -17.55
CA PHE A 110 3.07 -2.50 -17.69
C PHE A 110 2.08 -3.58 -17.24
N ASN A 111 1.41 -3.37 -16.11
CA ASN A 111 0.51 -4.33 -15.47
C ASN A 111 -0.95 -4.17 -15.90
N TYR A 112 -1.23 -3.42 -16.96
CA TYR A 112 -2.59 -3.19 -17.43
C TYR A 112 -3.27 -4.52 -17.76
N GLY A 113 -4.41 -4.79 -17.12
CA GLY A 113 -5.12 -6.07 -17.22
C GLY A 113 -4.68 -7.16 -16.22
N LEU A 114 -3.72 -6.86 -15.35
CA LEU A 114 -3.37 -7.64 -14.16
C LEU A 114 -3.79 -6.86 -12.90
N PRO A 115 -4.08 -7.54 -11.78
CA PRO A 115 -4.18 -6.85 -10.49
C PRO A 115 -2.88 -6.05 -10.23
N PRO A 116 -2.95 -4.83 -9.65
CA PRO A 116 -1.78 -3.98 -9.49
C PRO A 116 -0.63 -4.70 -8.79
N VAL A 117 0.58 -4.66 -9.37
CA VAL A 117 1.79 -5.10 -8.68
C VAL A 117 2.10 -4.07 -7.61
N ALA A 118 2.18 -4.52 -6.36
CA ALA A 118 2.49 -3.68 -5.21
C ALA A 118 3.85 -2.95 -5.41
N PRO A 119 3.98 -1.70 -4.95
CA PRO A 119 5.24 -0.96 -5.03
C PRO A 119 6.36 -1.67 -4.26
N PRO A 120 7.64 -1.46 -4.64
CA PRO A 120 8.76 -2.06 -3.93
C PRO A 120 8.84 -1.61 -2.46
N PRO A 121 9.41 -2.44 -1.58
CA PRO A 121 9.23 -2.36 -0.12
C PRO A 121 9.64 -1.04 0.53
N GLU A 122 10.52 -0.27 -0.11
CA GLU A 122 11.11 0.93 0.47
C GLU A 122 10.30 2.22 0.20
N VAL A 123 9.33 2.19 -0.74
CA VAL A 123 8.54 3.38 -1.12
C VAL A 123 7.06 3.26 -0.72
N ALA A 124 6.61 2.09 -0.26
CA ALA A 124 5.29 1.95 0.32
C ALA A 124 5.29 2.56 1.73
N LYS A 125 4.38 3.50 2.01
CA LYS A 125 3.87 3.59 3.40
C LYS A 125 3.48 2.17 3.79
N ALA A 126 3.98 1.67 4.92
CA ALA A 126 3.72 0.29 5.36
C ALA A 126 2.22 -0.01 5.21
N ASP A 127 1.87 -0.85 4.22
CA ASP A 127 0.50 -1.33 4.11
C ASP A 127 0.27 -2.17 5.38
N PRO A 128 -0.67 -1.80 6.26
CA PRO A 128 -0.91 -2.54 7.50
C PRO A 128 -1.30 -4.01 7.23
N ARG A 129 -1.66 -4.33 5.98
CA ARG A 129 -1.98 -5.68 5.49
C ARG A 129 -0.82 -6.36 4.77
N HIS A 130 0.37 -5.79 4.73
CA HIS A 130 1.59 -6.41 4.20
C HIS A 130 2.66 -6.46 5.28
N LYS A 131 3.28 -7.63 5.44
CA LYS A 131 4.42 -7.81 6.34
C LYS A 131 5.52 -8.60 5.66
N MET A 132 6.75 -8.16 5.87
CA MET A 132 7.94 -8.88 5.44
C MET A 132 8.53 -9.57 6.67
N VAL A 133 8.52 -10.90 6.69
CA VAL A 133 9.01 -11.67 7.83
C VAL A 133 9.82 -12.85 7.33
N ALA A 134 11.05 -13.00 7.83
CA ALA A 134 11.95 -14.10 7.50
C ALA A 134 12.10 -14.36 5.98
N GLY A 135 12.29 -13.29 5.19
CA GLY A 135 12.48 -13.40 3.73
C GLY A 135 11.21 -13.75 2.96
N THR A 136 10.03 -13.56 3.57
CA THR A 136 8.72 -13.84 2.95
C THR A 136 7.85 -12.60 3.04
N ASP A 137 7.34 -12.16 1.89
CA ASP A 137 6.26 -11.18 1.80
C ASP A 137 4.92 -11.86 2.09
N ILE A 138 4.18 -11.32 3.06
CA ILE A 138 2.91 -11.85 3.53
C ILE A 138 1.84 -10.77 3.40
N TYR A 139 0.87 -11.01 2.54
CA TYR A 139 -0.25 -10.10 2.28
C TYR A 139 -1.54 -10.67 2.86
N PHE A 140 -2.23 -9.89 3.67
CA PHE A 140 -3.54 -10.21 4.24
C PHE A 140 -4.67 -9.55 3.44
N GLY A 141 -5.63 -10.35 3.00
CA GLY A 141 -6.85 -9.89 2.34
C GLY A 141 -8.10 -10.29 3.13
N ALA A 142 -9.10 -9.42 3.11
CA ALA A 142 -10.42 -9.69 3.64
C ALA A 142 -11.47 -9.22 2.63
N MET A 143 -12.42 -10.10 2.29
CA MET A 143 -13.49 -9.80 1.34
C MET A 143 -14.82 -10.30 1.90
N PRO A 144 -15.91 -9.51 1.84
CA PRO A 144 -17.23 -10.01 2.17
C PRO A 144 -17.60 -11.20 1.27
N ALA A 145 -18.18 -12.25 1.87
CA ALA A 145 -18.60 -13.44 1.15
C ALA A 145 -19.64 -13.09 0.06
N GLU A 146 -20.46 -12.08 0.29
CA GLU A 146 -21.47 -11.60 -0.66
C GLU A 146 -20.84 -11.13 -1.97
N SER A 147 -19.67 -10.48 -1.91
CA SER A 147 -18.94 -10.04 -3.10
C SER A 147 -18.44 -11.21 -3.95
N LEU A 148 -18.10 -12.34 -3.33
CA LEU A 148 -17.63 -13.55 -4.03
C LEU A 148 -18.78 -14.35 -4.66
N ARG A 149 -20.01 -14.18 -4.18
CA ARG A 149 -21.20 -14.87 -4.72
C ARG A 149 -21.69 -14.30 -6.04
N ALA A 150 -21.26 -13.09 -6.40
CA ALA A 150 -21.59 -12.49 -7.69
C ALA A 150 -21.06 -13.33 -8.87
N ASN A 151 -20.10 -14.23 -8.63
CA ASN A 151 -19.64 -15.23 -9.60
C ASN A 151 -20.37 -16.58 -9.40
N ALA A 152 -21.00 -17.08 -10.46
CA ALA A 152 -21.78 -18.33 -10.43
C ALA A 152 -20.93 -19.57 -10.11
N ALA A 153 -19.63 -19.58 -10.44
CA ALA A 153 -18.73 -20.72 -10.22
C ALA A 153 -18.33 -20.90 -8.75
N THR A 154 -18.32 -19.82 -7.96
CA THR A 154 -17.97 -19.83 -6.53
C THR A 154 -19.19 -19.87 -5.61
N LYS A 155 -20.40 -19.63 -6.15
CA LYS A 155 -21.65 -19.47 -5.38
C LYS A 155 -21.99 -20.65 -4.46
N ALA A 156 -21.60 -21.89 -4.80
CA ALA A 156 -21.94 -23.09 -4.04
C ALA A 156 -21.05 -23.32 -2.81
N SER A 157 -19.80 -22.85 -2.83
CA SER A 157 -18.83 -23.01 -1.72
C SER A 157 -18.75 -21.79 -0.81
N VAL A 158 -19.44 -20.70 -1.16
CA VAL A 158 -19.44 -19.46 -0.38
C VAL A 158 -20.62 -19.45 0.60
N PRO A 159 -20.39 -19.30 1.92
CA PRO A 159 -21.44 -19.22 2.92
C PRO A 159 -22.48 -18.14 2.60
N SER A 160 -23.74 -18.45 2.92
CA SER A 160 -24.85 -17.51 2.84
C SER A 160 -25.05 -16.76 4.16
N GLY A 161 -25.58 -15.54 4.08
CA GLY A 161 -25.85 -14.69 5.25
C GLY A 161 -24.77 -13.63 5.47
N LYS A 162 -25.12 -12.63 6.29
CA LYS A 162 -24.27 -11.46 6.56
C LYS A 162 -23.10 -11.80 7.49
N GLY A 163 -22.02 -11.04 7.35
CA GLY A 163 -20.89 -11.08 8.27
C GLY A 163 -19.92 -12.24 8.01
N TYR A 164 -20.09 -12.99 6.91
CA TYR A 164 -19.05 -13.90 6.46
C TYR A 164 -18.03 -13.14 5.63
N TYR A 165 -16.76 -13.34 5.95
CA TYR A 165 -15.63 -12.80 5.21
C TYR A 165 -14.72 -13.93 4.77
N HIS A 166 -14.33 -13.90 3.50
CA HIS A 166 -13.20 -14.68 3.04
C HIS A 166 -11.91 -13.97 3.44
N LEU A 167 -11.24 -14.51 4.45
CA LEU A 167 -9.92 -14.06 4.85
C LEU A 167 -8.89 -14.86 4.08
N ASN A 168 -7.88 -14.18 3.52
CA ASN A 168 -6.83 -14.85 2.76
C ASN A 168 -5.44 -14.30 3.06
N ILE A 169 -4.45 -15.16 2.87
CA ILE A 169 -3.03 -14.86 2.92
C ILE A 169 -2.42 -15.17 1.55
N SER A 170 -1.72 -14.21 0.96
CA SER A 170 -0.90 -14.41 -0.24
C SER A 170 0.57 -14.29 0.14
N LEU A 171 1.40 -15.16 -0.42
CA LEU A 171 2.81 -15.30 -0.03
C LEU A 171 3.73 -15.17 -1.24
N ALA A 172 4.82 -14.42 -1.07
CA ALA A 172 5.90 -14.37 -2.05
C ALA A 172 7.27 -14.43 -1.36
N ASP A 173 8.26 -14.99 -2.06
CA ASP A 173 9.65 -14.95 -1.64
C ASP A 173 10.20 -13.54 -1.83
N GLN A 174 10.72 -12.93 -0.76
CA GLN A 174 11.11 -11.52 -0.77
C GLN A 174 12.24 -11.21 -1.77
N ARG A 175 13.15 -12.18 -1.99
CA ARG A 175 14.31 -11.97 -2.85
C ARG A 175 13.96 -12.10 -4.32
N THR A 176 13.12 -13.08 -4.65
CA THR A 176 12.82 -13.44 -6.04
C THR A 176 11.49 -12.90 -6.54
N GLY A 177 10.60 -12.50 -5.62
CA GLY A 177 9.20 -12.18 -5.92
C GLY A 177 8.37 -13.39 -6.32
N ALA A 178 8.93 -14.60 -6.28
CA ALA A 178 8.23 -15.82 -6.67
C ALA A 178 7.13 -16.15 -5.65
N GLN A 179 5.94 -16.53 -6.13
CA GLN A 179 4.85 -16.92 -5.24
C GLN A 179 5.18 -18.20 -4.48
N VAL A 180 4.78 -18.25 -3.21
CA VAL A 180 4.93 -19.45 -2.37
C VAL A 180 3.61 -20.23 -2.37
N ASN A 181 3.58 -21.29 -3.16
CA ASN A 181 2.34 -21.99 -3.56
C ASN A 181 2.12 -23.33 -2.84
N ASP A 182 3.04 -23.71 -1.96
CA ASP A 182 3.13 -25.00 -1.28
C ASP A 182 3.25 -24.86 0.26
N ALA A 183 2.90 -23.69 0.80
CA ALA A 183 2.90 -23.45 2.24
C ALA A 183 1.67 -24.05 2.93
N LYS A 184 1.81 -24.36 4.23
CA LYS A 184 0.69 -24.58 5.13
C LYS A 184 0.44 -23.30 5.91
N VAL A 185 -0.80 -22.81 5.89
CA VAL A 185 -1.17 -21.55 6.55
C VAL A 185 -2.32 -21.79 7.52
N THR A 186 -2.18 -21.30 8.74
CA THR A 186 -3.24 -21.30 9.76
C THR A 186 -3.52 -19.86 10.17
N LEU A 187 -4.80 -19.49 10.26
CA LEU A 187 -5.20 -18.23 10.89
C LEU A 187 -5.82 -18.48 12.25
N ARG A 188 -5.44 -17.63 13.20
CA ARG A 188 -6.13 -17.43 14.47
C ARG A 188 -6.69 -16.00 14.49
N VAL A 189 -8.02 -15.90 14.52
CA VAL A 189 -8.78 -14.65 14.45
C VAL A 189 -9.41 -14.41 15.82
N SER A 190 -9.07 -13.30 16.47
CA SER A 190 -9.58 -12.97 17.80
C SER A 190 -10.09 -11.54 17.90
N ASP A 191 -11.19 -11.32 18.60
CA ASP A 191 -11.73 -9.99 18.96
C ASP A 191 -11.46 -9.61 20.43
N GLY A 192 -10.58 -10.36 21.11
CA GLY A 192 -10.29 -10.19 22.54
C GLY A 192 -11.26 -10.93 23.48
N MET A 193 -12.41 -11.39 23.00
CA MET A 193 -13.38 -12.18 23.76
C MET A 193 -13.52 -13.61 23.23
N SER A 194 -13.43 -13.76 21.92
CA SER A 194 -13.56 -15.01 21.18
C SER A 194 -12.34 -15.24 20.30
N VAL A 195 -12.13 -16.51 19.95
CA VAL A 195 -11.06 -16.92 19.03
C VAL A 195 -11.59 -17.97 18.07
N GLN A 196 -11.40 -17.73 16.78
CA GLN A 196 -11.64 -18.69 15.70
C GLN A 196 -10.28 -19.10 15.13
N THR A 197 -10.01 -20.41 14.99
CA THR A 197 -8.77 -20.92 14.38
C THR A 197 -9.13 -21.81 13.21
N SER A 198 -8.49 -21.60 12.05
CA SER A 198 -8.69 -22.45 10.87
C SER A 198 -7.42 -22.60 10.05
N ALA A 199 -7.18 -23.80 9.52
CA ALA A 199 -6.20 -24.01 8.46
C ALA A 199 -6.80 -23.49 7.15
N LEU A 200 -6.01 -22.73 6.39
CA LEU A 200 -6.46 -22.12 5.14
C LEU A 200 -6.27 -23.08 3.96
N SER A 201 -7.23 -23.09 3.05
CA SER A 201 -7.18 -23.88 1.82
C SER A 201 -6.55 -23.08 0.69
N PRO A 202 -5.76 -23.69 -0.21
CA PRO A 202 -5.28 -23.01 -1.41
C PRO A 202 -6.44 -22.58 -2.32
N VAL A 203 -6.44 -21.31 -2.70
CA VAL A 203 -7.38 -20.69 -3.64
C VAL A 203 -6.59 -20.27 -4.87
N ARG A 204 -7.01 -20.73 -6.04
CA ARG A 204 -6.37 -20.40 -7.32
C ARG A 204 -7.25 -19.43 -8.10
N ALA A 205 -6.72 -18.26 -8.42
CA ALA A 205 -7.39 -17.27 -9.24
C ALA A 205 -6.35 -16.56 -10.11
N ASN A 206 -6.65 -16.37 -11.41
CA ASN A 206 -5.80 -15.61 -12.34
C ASN A 206 -4.31 -16.03 -12.33
N ASN A 207 -4.05 -17.34 -12.27
CA ASN A 207 -2.70 -17.93 -12.21
C ASN A 207 -1.89 -17.55 -10.94
N ALA A 208 -2.56 -17.05 -9.90
CA ALA A 208 -2.01 -16.80 -8.57
C ALA A 208 -2.58 -17.79 -7.55
N VAL A 209 -1.78 -18.13 -6.53
CA VAL A 209 -2.23 -18.90 -5.36
C VAL A 209 -2.29 -17.99 -4.15
N SER A 210 -3.43 -18.01 -3.47
CA SER A 210 -3.58 -17.53 -2.10
C SER A 210 -4.07 -18.67 -1.22
N TYR A 211 -4.07 -18.48 0.09
CA TYR A 211 -4.64 -19.42 1.05
C TYR A 211 -5.79 -18.71 1.73
N GLY A 212 -6.99 -19.27 1.74
CA GLY A 212 -8.14 -18.60 2.30
C GLY A 212 -9.16 -19.55 2.92
N GLU A 213 -9.99 -18.97 3.78
CA GLU A 213 -11.15 -19.63 4.36
C GLU A 213 -12.19 -18.58 4.78
N PHE A 214 -13.44 -19.00 4.98
CA PHE A 214 -14.50 -18.14 5.48
C PHE A 214 -14.53 -18.07 7.00
N PHE A 215 -14.64 -16.86 7.52
CA PHE A 215 -14.79 -16.57 8.93
C PHE A 215 -16.05 -15.73 9.15
N LYS A 216 -16.73 -15.96 10.26
CA LYS A 216 -17.88 -15.14 10.66
C LYS A 216 -17.39 -14.02 11.58
N LEU A 217 -17.53 -12.79 11.12
CA LEU A 217 -17.09 -11.58 11.81
C LEU A 217 -18.29 -10.67 12.05
N THR A 218 -18.29 -10.04 13.22
CA THR A 218 -19.28 -9.05 13.62
C THR A 218 -18.92 -7.70 13.01
N SER A 219 -19.88 -7.05 12.37
CA SER A 219 -19.69 -5.70 11.81
C SER A 219 -19.25 -4.70 12.88
N GLY A 220 -18.31 -3.83 12.53
CA GLY A 220 -17.66 -2.90 13.46
C GLY A 220 -16.65 -3.55 14.42
N GLY A 221 -16.56 -4.88 14.47
CA GLY A 221 -15.63 -5.63 15.31
C GLY A 221 -14.18 -5.39 14.92
N ALA A 222 -13.30 -5.26 15.92
CA ALA A 222 -11.86 -5.18 15.74
C ALA A 222 -11.23 -6.54 16.05
N TYR A 223 -10.38 -7.00 15.15
CA TYR A 223 -9.81 -8.34 15.17
C TYR A 223 -8.29 -8.29 15.07
N ASN A 224 -7.63 -9.11 15.90
CA ASN A 224 -6.25 -9.52 15.70
C ASN A 224 -6.22 -10.81 14.87
N ILE A 225 -5.54 -10.76 13.74
CA ILE A 225 -5.41 -11.87 12.79
C ILE A 225 -3.97 -12.38 12.87
N GLN A 226 -3.75 -13.46 13.62
CA GLN A 226 -2.47 -14.13 13.66
C GLN A 226 -2.39 -15.14 12.52
N ALA A 227 -1.41 -14.97 11.64
CA ALA A 227 -1.07 -15.92 10.59
C ALA A 227 0.17 -16.72 11.00
N GLU A 228 0.05 -18.04 10.96
CA GLU A 228 1.15 -18.98 11.08
C GLU A 228 1.38 -19.64 9.72
N VAL A 229 2.58 -19.46 9.16
CA VAL A 229 2.95 -19.89 7.81
C VAL A 229 4.13 -20.85 7.90
N THR A 230 3.92 -22.10 7.49
CA THR A 230 4.97 -23.10 7.37
C THR A 230 5.30 -23.33 5.90
N ARG A 231 6.48 -22.87 5.46
CA ARG A 231 7.00 -23.14 4.12
C ARG A 231 7.65 -24.53 4.06
N PRO A 232 7.62 -25.24 2.92
CA PRO A 232 8.38 -26.47 2.76
C PRO A 232 9.88 -26.23 2.99
N GLY A 233 10.49 -27.11 3.77
CA GLY A 233 11.92 -27.01 4.13
C GLY A 233 12.27 -25.92 5.15
N ALA A 234 11.31 -25.12 5.62
CA ALA A 234 11.57 -24.17 6.70
C ALA A 234 11.69 -24.88 8.05
N GLN A 235 12.67 -24.49 8.86
CA GLN A 235 12.90 -25.09 10.19
C GLN A 235 11.86 -24.68 11.23
N ARG A 236 11.22 -23.52 11.06
CA ARG A 236 10.21 -22.97 11.98
C ARG A 236 9.10 -22.28 11.19
N PRO A 237 7.85 -22.32 11.68
CA PRO A 237 6.77 -21.51 11.15
C PRO A 237 7.08 -20.01 11.31
N ILE A 238 6.66 -19.22 10.33
CA ILE A 238 6.65 -17.76 10.39
C ILE A 238 5.33 -17.35 11.04
N VAL A 239 5.39 -16.62 12.15
CA VAL A 239 4.20 -16.10 12.83
C VAL A 239 4.15 -14.58 12.70
N THR A 240 3.02 -14.05 12.28
CA THR A 240 2.81 -12.60 12.17
C THR A 240 1.36 -12.23 12.48
N ASN A 241 1.13 -10.99 12.91
CA ASN A 241 -0.22 -10.52 13.27
C ASN A 241 -0.63 -9.35 12.39
N PHE A 242 -1.90 -9.31 11.98
CA PHE A 242 -2.53 -8.17 11.32
C PHE A 242 -3.68 -7.65 12.18
N GLU A 243 -4.01 -6.37 12.00
CA GLU A 243 -5.22 -5.79 12.58
C GLU A 243 -6.27 -5.65 11.48
N PHE A 244 -7.51 -6.02 11.80
CA PHE A 244 -8.62 -5.90 10.87
C PHE A 244 -9.87 -5.39 11.59
N ARG A 245 -10.49 -4.34 11.06
CA ARG A 245 -11.82 -3.92 11.49
C ARG A 245 -12.83 -4.31 10.42
N ALA A 246 -13.80 -5.15 10.80
CA ALA A 246 -14.90 -5.47 9.90
C ALA A 246 -15.75 -4.21 9.67
N PRO A 247 -16.01 -3.82 8.41
CA PRO A 247 -16.80 -2.63 8.10
C PRO A 247 -18.25 -2.71 8.58
#